data_AF-A0A075FY24-F1
#
_entry.id   AF-A0A075FY24-F1
#
_cell.length_a   1.000
_cell.length_b   1.000
_cell.length_c   1.000
_cell.angle_alpha   90.00
_cell.angle_beta   90.00
_cell.angle_gamma   90.00
#
_symmetry.space_group_name_H-M   'P 1'
#
loop_
_entity.id
_entity.type
_entity.pdbx_description
1 polymer ?
#
loop_
_entity_poly.entity_id
_entity_poly.type
_entity_poly.pdbx_seq_one_letter_code
_entity_poly.pdbx_strand_id
1 'polypeptide(L)'
;MDSEPSFDESYQLFQTESNQIEDMIKNTIEKSDRTISDIVQIYYQVIKVVSLGKLLKQRFQDKVEPNHHTLLDRIDEVQNIIAEKFNMSLHPTILSQLTDSVQKHTDNLKLLAKESGEKSKESIEEEAKLYKELRDFMSTKEFVEQYATGLKDD
;
A
#
# COMPACT_ATOMS: atom_id res chain seq x y z
N MET A 1 23.65 8.98 -22.73
CA MET A 1 23.89 9.66 -21.45
C MET A 1 22.54 10.19 -21.04
N ASP A 2 21.85 9.52 -20.13
CA ASP A 2 20.64 10.09 -19.56
C ASP A 2 21.10 11.23 -18.66
N SER A 3 20.87 12.46 -19.11
CA SER A 3 21.09 13.66 -18.34
C SER A 3 20.33 13.54 -17.04
N GLU A 4 20.98 13.80 -15.90
CA GLU A 4 20.26 13.86 -14.64
C GLU A 4 19.09 14.86 -14.75
N PRO A 5 17.89 14.53 -14.24
CA PRO A 5 16.76 15.44 -14.30
C PRO A 5 17.07 16.75 -13.57
N SER A 6 16.63 17.86 -14.15
CA SER A 6 16.75 19.20 -13.58
C SER A 6 15.99 19.31 -12.25
N PHE A 7 16.23 20.40 -11.50
CA PHE A 7 15.47 20.68 -10.28
C PHE A 7 13.97 20.78 -10.59
N ASP A 8 13.59 21.54 -11.62
CA ASP A 8 12.19 21.76 -11.98
C ASP A 8 11.49 20.45 -12.36
N GLU A 9 12.14 19.60 -13.15
CA GLU A 9 11.61 18.27 -13.50
C GLU A 9 11.46 17.38 -12.25
N SER A 10 12.46 17.40 -11.37
CA SER A 10 12.45 16.63 -10.12
C SER A 10 11.33 17.08 -9.17
N TYR A 11 11.14 18.40 -9.05
CA TYR A 11 10.10 19.01 -8.23
C TYR A 11 8.71 18.70 -8.78
N GLN A 12 8.49 18.87 -10.09
CA GLN A 12 7.21 18.57 -10.73
C GLN A 12 6.84 17.09 -10.65
N LEU A 13 7.83 16.21 -10.81
CA LEU A 13 7.63 14.78 -10.60
C LEU A 13 7.18 14.52 -9.16
N PHE A 14 7.91 15.04 -8.16
CA PHE A 14 7.54 14.84 -6.76
C PHE A 14 6.16 15.40 -6.43
N GLN A 15 5.83 16.60 -6.93
CA GLN A 15 4.52 17.22 -6.73
C GLN A 15 3.39 16.36 -7.31
N THR A 16 3.57 15.81 -8.51
CA THR A 16 2.57 14.96 -9.17
C THR A 16 2.32 13.70 -8.36
N GLU A 17 3.40 13.02 -7.95
CA GLU A 17 3.31 11.79 -7.16
C GLU A 17 2.75 12.04 -5.75
N SER A 18 3.04 13.21 -5.17
CA SER A 18 2.52 13.67 -3.88
C SER A 18 1.01 13.91 -3.92
N ASN A 19 0.54 14.66 -4.92
CA ASN A 19 -0.89 14.88 -5.11
C ASN A 19 -1.64 13.56 -5.32
N GLN A 20 -1.06 12.67 -6.13
CA GLN A 20 -1.64 11.36 -6.38
C GLN A 20 -1.75 10.52 -5.09
N ILE A 21 -0.73 10.49 -4.23
CA ILE A 21 -0.82 9.71 -2.99
C ILE A 21 -1.82 10.31 -2.00
N GLU A 22 -1.92 11.64 -1.91
CA GLU A 22 -2.89 12.31 -1.05
C GLU A 22 -4.33 11.98 -1.47
N ASP A 23 -4.63 12.05 -2.77
CA ASP A 23 -5.93 11.66 -3.31
C ASP A 23 -6.21 10.17 -3.10
N MET A 24 -5.21 9.31 -3.33
CA MET A 24 -5.35 7.86 -3.10
C MET A 24 -5.62 7.52 -1.63
N ILE A 25 -4.94 8.18 -0.69
CA ILE A 25 -5.17 8.00 0.75
C ILE A 25 -6.59 8.42 1.09
N LYS A 26 -7.01 9.61 0.67
CA LYS A 26 -8.36 10.13 0.94
C LYS A 26 -9.44 9.18 0.41
N ASN A 27 -9.35 8.82 -0.86
CA ASN A 27 -10.32 7.93 -1.50
C ASN A 27 -10.33 6.54 -0.86
N THR A 28 -9.17 6.01 -0.49
CA THR A 28 -9.07 4.67 0.11
C THR A 28 -9.57 4.65 1.56
N ILE A 29 -9.44 5.74 2.31
CA ILE A 29 -10.04 5.88 3.66
C ILE A 29 -11.57 5.82 3.58
N GLU A 30 -12.16 6.49 2.59
CA GLU A 30 -13.61 6.59 2.42
C GLU A 30 -14.26 5.28 1.89
N LYS A 31 -13.47 4.38 1.28
CA LYS A 31 -13.95 3.08 0.81
C LYS A 31 -14.21 2.11 1.98
N SER A 32 -15.41 1.55 2.03
CA SER A 32 -15.82 0.54 3.03
C SER A 32 -15.25 -0.86 2.75
N ASP A 33 -15.10 -1.24 1.48
CA ASP A 33 -14.53 -2.51 1.06
C ASP A 33 -13.46 -2.28 -0.01
N ARG A 34 -12.22 -2.66 0.30
CA ARG A 34 -11.05 -2.43 -0.56
C ARG A 34 -10.67 -3.71 -1.25
N THR A 35 -10.56 -3.68 -2.57
CA THR A 35 -10.07 -4.85 -3.30
C THR A 35 -8.58 -5.07 -3.01
N ILE A 36 -8.09 -6.30 -3.27
CA ILE A 36 -6.65 -6.58 -3.25
C ILE A 36 -5.89 -5.61 -4.15
N SER A 37 -6.44 -5.26 -5.32
CA SER A 37 -5.80 -4.31 -6.24
C SER A 37 -5.70 -2.90 -5.63
N ASP A 38 -6.75 -2.42 -4.96
CA ASP A 38 -6.71 -1.12 -4.28
C ASP A 38 -5.61 -1.09 -3.21
N ILE A 39 -5.53 -2.16 -2.41
CA ILE A 39 -4.52 -2.32 -1.36
C ILE A 39 -3.12 -2.32 -1.98
N VAL A 40 -2.86 -3.17 -2.96
CA VAL A 40 -1.53 -3.27 -3.57
C VAL A 40 -1.10 -1.93 -4.20
N GLN A 41 -2.01 -1.24 -4.90
CA GLN A 41 -1.71 0.04 -5.54
C GLN A 41 -1.31 1.12 -4.54
N ILE A 42 -2.04 1.27 -3.43
CA ILE A 42 -1.73 2.34 -2.47
C ILE A 42 -0.38 2.11 -1.78
N TYR A 43 -0.03 0.86 -1.44
CA TYR A 43 1.27 0.56 -0.83
C TYR A 43 2.43 0.85 -1.81
N TYR A 44 2.29 0.48 -3.09
CA TYR A 44 3.29 0.83 -4.08
C TYR A 44 3.45 2.34 -4.23
N GLN A 45 2.35 3.09 -4.25
CA GLN A 45 2.42 4.54 -4.36
C GLN A 45 3.09 5.18 -3.13
N VAL A 46 2.79 4.68 -1.92
CA VAL A 46 3.48 5.13 -0.69
C VAL A 46 4.97 4.87 -0.77
N ILE A 47 5.39 3.64 -1.10
CA ILE A 47 6.81 3.27 -1.22
C ILE A 47 7.52 4.17 -2.25
N LYS A 48 6.87 4.41 -3.40
CA LYS A 48 7.39 5.26 -4.47
C LYS A 48 7.62 6.69 -3.99
N VAL A 49 6.62 7.32 -3.37
CA VAL A 49 6.71 8.71 -2.90
C VAL A 49 7.73 8.86 -1.77
N VAL A 50 7.76 7.93 -0.81
CA VAL A 50 8.75 7.93 0.27
C VAL A 50 10.17 7.81 -0.30
N SER A 51 10.39 6.88 -1.23
CA SER A 51 11.70 6.67 -1.86
C SER A 51 12.14 7.88 -2.67
N LEU A 52 11.22 8.48 -3.44
CA LEU A 52 11.50 9.69 -4.21
C LEU A 52 11.83 10.87 -3.29
N GLY A 53 11.07 11.07 -2.22
CA GLY A 53 11.33 12.11 -1.21
C GLY A 53 12.70 11.94 -0.56
N LYS A 54 13.09 10.72 -0.18
CA LYS A 54 14.43 10.43 0.36
C LYS A 54 15.54 10.80 -0.62
N LEU A 55 15.42 10.37 -1.88
CA LEU A 55 16.40 10.65 -2.93
C LEU A 55 16.54 12.15 -3.19
N LEU A 56 15.42 12.86 -3.28
CA LEU A 56 15.41 14.30 -3.52
C LEU A 56 15.95 15.08 -2.32
N LYS A 57 15.60 14.68 -1.10
CA LYS A 57 16.15 15.27 0.13
C LYS A 57 17.67 15.14 0.15
N GLN A 58 18.21 13.95 -0.08
CA GLN A 58 19.67 13.75 -0.18
C GLN A 58 20.33 14.62 -1.26
N ARG A 59 19.68 14.80 -2.41
CA ARG A 59 20.23 15.55 -3.55
C ARG A 59 20.26 17.07 -3.34
N PHE A 60 19.30 17.61 -2.58
CA PHE A 60 19.07 19.05 -2.48
C PHE A 60 19.25 19.63 -1.07
N GLN A 61 19.37 18.80 -0.01
CA GLN A 61 19.49 19.27 1.38
C GLN A 61 20.70 20.19 1.63
N ASP A 62 21.83 19.95 0.95
CA ASP A 62 23.07 20.70 1.17
C ASP A 62 23.18 21.95 0.28
N LYS A 63 22.14 22.26 -0.51
CA LYS A 63 22.14 23.35 -1.49
C LYS A 63 21.29 24.53 -1.01
N VAL A 64 21.90 25.72 -0.93
CA VAL A 64 21.35 26.93 -0.27
C VAL A 64 20.34 27.71 -1.15
N GLU A 65 19.82 27.14 -2.23
CA GLU A 65 18.89 27.88 -3.11
C GLU A 65 17.48 27.94 -2.48
N PRO A 66 16.78 29.09 -2.53
CA PRO A 66 15.47 29.25 -1.91
C PRO A 66 14.43 28.22 -2.38
N ASN A 67 14.45 27.87 -3.67
CA ASN A 67 13.51 26.91 -4.25
C ASN A 67 13.71 25.48 -3.71
N HIS A 68 14.92 25.14 -3.23
CA HIS A 68 15.17 23.85 -2.60
C HIS A 68 14.45 23.74 -1.26
N HIS A 69 14.32 24.83 -0.49
CA HIS A 69 13.58 24.82 0.77
C HIS A 69 12.10 24.48 0.54
N THR A 70 11.48 25.04 -0.51
CA THR A 70 10.11 24.69 -0.90
C THR A 70 9.95 23.20 -1.20
N LEU A 71 10.92 22.57 -1.88
CA LEU A 71 10.91 21.13 -2.12
C LEU A 71 11.03 20.34 -0.82
N LEU A 72 11.95 20.72 0.06
CA LEU A 72 12.18 20.03 1.34
C LEU A 72 10.95 20.14 2.27
N ASP A 73 10.35 21.32 2.36
CA ASP A 73 9.13 21.55 3.13
C ASP A 73 7.99 20.69 2.59
N ARG A 74 7.84 20.60 1.26
CA ARG A 74 6.83 19.75 0.62
C ARG A 74 7.10 18.26 0.87
N ILE A 75 8.35 17.82 0.85
CA ILE A 75 8.72 16.44 1.20
C ILE A 75 8.30 16.13 2.64
N ASP A 76 8.62 17.02 3.57
CA ASP A 76 8.30 16.83 4.99
C ASP A 76 6.78 16.85 5.24
N GLU A 77 6.04 17.73 4.56
CA GLU A 77 4.57 17.75 4.59
C GLU A 77 3.97 16.40 4.15
N VAL A 78 4.39 15.91 2.98
CA VAL A 78 3.87 14.66 2.41
C VAL A 78 4.25 13.46 3.27
N GLN A 79 5.47 13.44 3.83
CA GLN A 79 5.89 12.40 4.76
C GLN A 79 5.03 12.39 6.04
N ASN A 80 4.67 13.57 6.56
CA ASN A 80 3.76 13.67 7.70
C ASN A 80 2.35 13.16 7.34
N ILE A 81 1.82 13.48 6.17
CA ILE A 81 0.53 12.95 5.70
C ILE A 81 0.57 11.42 5.62
N ILE A 82 1.64 10.84 5.06
CA ILE A 82 1.81 9.39 5.00
C ILE A 82 1.90 8.80 6.41
N ALA A 83 2.66 9.41 7.32
CA ALA A 83 2.78 8.92 8.69
C ALA A 83 1.43 8.92 9.42
N GLU A 84 0.69 10.03 9.38
CA GLU A 84 -0.55 10.18 10.12
C GLU A 84 -1.73 9.46 9.47
N LYS A 85 -1.92 9.65 8.16
CA LYS A 85 -3.14 9.18 7.46
C LYS A 85 -2.98 7.77 6.92
N PHE A 86 -1.79 7.43 6.43
CA PHE A 86 -1.54 6.09 5.92
C PHE A 86 -1.06 5.14 7.03
N ASN A 87 0.11 5.39 7.63
CA ASN A 87 0.73 4.46 8.58
C ASN A 87 -0.08 4.28 9.87
N MET A 88 -0.56 5.37 10.49
CA MET A 88 -1.27 5.29 11.77
C MET A 88 -2.76 4.93 11.63
N SER A 89 -3.39 5.22 10.48
CA SER A 89 -4.83 5.06 10.31
C SER A 89 -5.18 3.99 9.27
N LEU A 90 -4.75 4.15 8.02
CA LEU A 90 -5.20 3.27 6.95
C LEU A 90 -4.52 1.89 6.97
N HIS A 91 -3.23 1.82 7.29
CA HIS A 91 -2.48 0.56 7.34
C HIS A 91 -3.07 -0.45 8.34
N PRO A 92 -3.33 -0.08 9.62
CA PRO A 92 -4.00 -0.98 10.57
C PRO A 92 -5.38 -1.44 10.10
N THR A 93 -6.15 -0.53 9.46
CA THR A 93 -7.48 -0.84 8.92
C THR A 93 -7.39 -1.89 7.81
N ILE A 94 -6.45 -1.73 6.88
CA ILE A 94 -6.19 -2.70 5.80
C ILE A 94 -5.75 -4.05 6.38
N LEU A 95 -4.86 -4.05 7.38
CA LEU A 95 -4.39 -5.27 8.02
C LEU A 95 -5.52 -6.04 8.71
N SER A 96 -6.43 -5.33 9.38
CA SER A 96 -7.65 -5.91 9.95
C SER A 96 -8.52 -6.53 8.86
N GLN A 97 -8.82 -5.77 7.80
CA GLN A 97 -9.63 -6.25 6.68
C GLN A 97 -9.07 -7.54 6.06
N LEU A 98 -7.75 -7.60 5.85
CA LEU A 98 -7.08 -8.79 5.32
C LEU A 98 -7.13 -9.96 6.30
N THR A 99 -6.93 -9.70 7.59
CA THR A 99 -7.01 -10.73 8.65
C THR A 99 -8.42 -11.32 8.73
N ASP A 100 -9.45 -10.47 8.73
CA ASP A 100 -10.85 -10.89 8.75
C ASP A 100 -11.20 -11.68 7.49
N SER A 101 -10.69 -11.26 6.32
CA SER A 101 -10.88 -11.98 5.06
C SER A 101 -10.23 -13.37 5.10
N VAL A 102 -8.97 -13.47 5.53
CA VAL A 102 -8.27 -14.76 5.68
C VAL A 102 -9.03 -15.70 6.63
N GLN A 103 -9.49 -15.17 7.76
CA GLN A 103 -10.24 -15.95 8.75
C GLN A 103 -11.57 -16.46 8.16
N LYS A 104 -12.33 -15.58 7.51
CA LYS A 104 -13.60 -15.92 6.86
C LYS A 104 -13.44 -17.05 5.84
N HIS A 105 -12.46 -16.95 4.94
CA HIS A 105 -12.24 -18.00 3.92
C HIS A 105 -11.76 -19.31 4.55
N THR A 106 -10.90 -19.22 5.56
CA THR A 106 -10.43 -20.40 6.32
C THR A 106 -11.60 -21.12 7.00
N ASP A 107 -12.53 -20.38 7.60
CA ASP A 107 -13.67 -20.98 8.28
C ASP A 107 -14.69 -21.56 7.31
N ASN A 108 -14.93 -20.90 6.17
CA ASN A 108 -15.75 -21.46 5.09
C ASN A 108 -15.19 -22.79 4.57
N LEU A 109 -13.87 -22.87 4.33
CA LEU A 109 -13.20 -24.11 3.92
C LEU A 109 -13.34 -25.22 4.97
N LYS A 110 -13.20 -24.89 6.26
CA LYS A 110 -13.43 -25.85 7.35
C LYS A 110 -14.87 -26.35 7.40
N LEU A 111 -15.86 -25.53 7.04
CA LEU A 111 -17.27 -25.94 6.99
C LEU A 111 -17.49 -26.91 5.82
N LEU A 112 -16.99 -26.59 4.63
CA LEU A 112 -17.07 -27.48 3.46
C LEU A 112 -16.36 -28.81 3.69
N ALA A 113 -15.25 -28.81 4.44
CA ALA A 113 -14.54 -30.05 4.79
C ALA A 113 -15.33 -30.98 5.73
N LYS A 114 -16.34 -30.47 6.46
CA LYS A 114 -17.20 -31.28 7.33
C LYS A 114 -18.35 -31.97 6.58
N GLU A 115 -18.58 -31.62 5.32
CA GLU A 115 -19.56 -32.30 4.48
C GLU A 115 -19.10 -33.74 4.22
N SER A 116 -19.77 -34.71 4.84
CA SER A 116 -19.46 -36.13 4.69
C SER A 116 -20.14 -36.70 3.44
N GLY A 117 -19.36 -37.15 2.46
CA GLY A 117 -19.86 -37.80 1.24
C GLY A 117 -18.97 -37.54 0.02
N GLU A 118 -19.37 -38.07 -1.15
CA GLU A 118 -18.78 -37.63 -2.42
C GLU A 118 -19.18 -36.17 -2.67
N LYS A 119 -18.17 -35.29 -2.79
CA LYS A 119 -18.41 -33.88 -3.08
C LYS A 119 -19.01 -33.73 -4.48
N SER A 120 -20.04 -32.89 -4.60
CA SER A 120 -20.56 -32.51 -5.91
C SER A 120 -19.53 -31.71 -6.70
N LYS A 121 -19.65 -31.68 -8.02
CA LYS A 121 -18.81 -30.85 -8.88
C LYS A 121 -18.85 -29.37 -8.46
N GLU A 122 -20.02 -28.87 -8.09
CA GLU A 122 -20.22 -27.50 -7.61
C GLU A 122 -19.47 -27.24 -6.29
N SER A 123 -19.54 -28.17 -5.33
CA SER A 123 -18.80 -28.08 -4.06
C SER A 123 -17.28 -28.07 -4.28
N ILE A 124 -16.77 -28.88 -5.22
CA ILE A 124 -15.35 -28.90 -5.59
C ILE A 124 -14.92 -27.57 -6.23
N GLU A 125 -15.74 -27.00 -7.12
CA GLU A 125 -15.45 -25.72 -7.78
C GLU A 125 -15.49 -24.55 -6.79
N GLU A 126 -16.44 -24.55 -5.86
CA GLU A 126 -16.53 -23.54 -4.78
C GLU A 126 -15.32 -23.62 -3.85
N GLU A 127 -14.94 -24.82 -3.40
CA GLU A 127 -13.77 -25.03 -2.56
C GLU A 127 -12.48 -24.57 -3.26
N ALA A 128 -12.31 -24.91 -4.54
CA ALA A 128 -11.16 -24.46 -5.33
C ALA A 128 -11.10 -22.93 -5.45
N LYS A 129 -12.25 -22.26 -5.62
CA LYS A 129 -12.34 -20.80 -5.64
C LYS A 129 -11.94 -20.21 -4.29
N LEU A 130 -12.45 -20.75 -3.19
CA LEU A 130 -12.11 -20.29 -1.83
C LEU A 130 -10.62 -20.45 -1.51
N TYR A 131 -9.99 -21.55 -1.92
CA TYR A 131 -8.54 -21.72 -1.76
C TYR A 131 -7.74 -20.68 -2.56
N LYS A 132 -8.18 -20.37 -3.78
CA LYS A 132 -7.53 -19.34 -4.60
C LYS A 132 -7.64 -17.97 -3.93
N GLU A 133 -8.84 -17.58 -3.52
CA GLU A 133 -9.08 -16.30 -2.84
C GLU A 133 -8.31 -16.21 -1.52
N LEU A 134 -8.30 -17.30 -0.72
CA LEU A 134 -7.52 -17.37 0.52
C LEU A 134 -6.03 -17.15 0.26
N ARG A 135 -5.46 -17.78 -0.78
CA ARG A 135 -4.07 -17.58 -1.17
C ARG A 135 -3.76 -16.13 -1.53
N ASP A 136 -4.65 -15.50 -2.29
CA ASP A 136 -4.50 -14.10 -2.70
C ASP A 136 -4.56 -13.16 -1.48
N PHE A 137 -5.48 -13.39 -0.53
CA PHE A 137 -5.55 -12.61 0.71
C PHE A 137 -4.34 -12.83 1.62
N MET A 138 -3.88 -14.07 1.79
CA MET A 138 -2.71 -14.38 2.62
C MET A 138 -1.44 -13.75 2.06
N SER A 139 -1.19 -13.86 0.76
CA SER A 139 -0.03 -13.25 0.12
C SER A 139 -0.06 -11.71 0.19
N THR A 140 -1.25 -11.12 0.03
CA THR A 140 -1.42 -9.66 0.19
C THR A 140 -1.19 -9.21 1.63
N LYS A 141 -1.66 -10.00 2.61
CA LYS A 141 -1.41 -9.74 4.04
C LYS A 141 0.07 -9.77 4.35
N GLU A 142 0.79 -10.78 3.86
CA GLU A 142 2.24 -10.90 4.04
C GLU A 142 2.97 -9.68 3.44
N PHE A 143 2.61 -9.26 2.23
CA PHE A 143 3.16 -8.06 1.60
C PHE A 143 2.95 -6.80 2.47
N VAL A 144 1.76 -6.62 3.02
CA VAL A 144 1.43 -5.49 3.91
C VAL A 144 2.20 -5.56 5.23
N GLU A 145 2.40 -6.74 5.80
CA GLU A 145 3.17 -6.93 7.04
C GLU A 145 4.68 -6.65 6.82
N GLN A 146 5.20 -7.02 5.65
CA GLN A 146 6.57 -6.71 5.25
C GLN A 146 6.83 -5.20 5.14
N TYR A 147 5.86 -4.44 4.63
CA TYR A 147 5.94 -2.96 4.62
C TYR A 147 6.17 -2.39 6.03
N ALA A 148 5.39 -2.85 7.03
CA ALA A 148 5.54 -2.39 8.41
C ALA A 148 6.87 -2.81 9.04
N THR A 149 7.44 -3.93 8.60
CA THR A 149 8.77 -4.38 9.05
C THR A 149 9.85 -3.48 8.46
N GLY A 150 9.78 -3.17 7.17
CA GLY A 150 10.73 -2.26 6.50
C GLY A 150 10.74 -0.85 7.10
N LEU A 151 9.59 -0.34 7.55
CA LEU A 151 9.51 0.96 8.25
C LEU A 151 10.27 1.01 9.59
N LYS A 152 10.56 -0.14 10.23
CA LYS A 152 11.27 -0.16 11.52
C LYS A 152 12.78 -0.05 11.36
N ASP A 153 13.29 -0.39 10.18
CA ASP A 153 14.72 -0.42 9.85
C ASP A 153 15.17 0.86 9.11
N ASP A 154 14.24 1.77 8.81
CA ASP A 154 14.42 3.07 8.15
C ASP A 154 14.42 4.24 9.15
#